data_AF-A0A1G8XVU5-F1
#
_entry.id   AF-A0A1G8XVU5-F1
#
_cell.length_a   1.000
_cell.length_b   1.000
_cell.length_c   1.000
_cell.angle_alpha   90.00
_cell.angle_beta   90.00
_cell.angle_gamma   90.00
#
_symmetry.space_group_name_H-M   'P 1'
#
loop_
_entity.id
_entity.type
_entity.pdbx_description
1 polymer ?
#
loop_
_entity_poly.entity_id
_entity_poly.type
_entity_poly.pdbx_seq_one_letter_code
_entity_poly.pdbx_strand_id
1 'polypeptide(L)'
;MNSAVQGRKTIEIQQGGGREARTAELSIATGTCELRAPRNNPDQDGSIEVNVVRVDEVYENDDPIQWVLLTTESVEELEETLTLIDYYGLC
;
A
#
# COMPACT_ATOMS: atom_id res chain seq x y z
N MET A 1 1.97 -10.41 8.54
CA MET A 1 0.62 -9.89 8.82
C MET A 1 -0.36 -10.66 7.99
N ASN A 2 -1.38 -11.22 8.62
CA ASN A 2 -2.53 -11.79 7.94
C ASN A 2 -3.62 -10.71 8.04
N SER A 3 -3.64 -9.77 7.09
CA SER A 3 -4.57 -8.64 7.11
C SER A 3 -5.76 -8.96 6.22
N ALA A 4 -6.97 -8.88 6.77
CA ALA A 4 -8.19 -9.03 6.00
C ALA A 4 -8.38 -7.83 5.05
N VAL A 5 -8.96 -8.07 3.87
CA VAL A 5 -9.33 -6.99 2.95
C VAL A 5 -10.38 -6.12 3.62
N GLN A 6 -10.11 -4.83 3.72
CA GLN A 6 -10.99 -3.83 4.34
C GLN A 6 -11.78 -3.02 3.31
N GLY A 7 -11.33 -2.96 2.06
CA GLY A 7 -12.03 -2.21 1.02
C GLY A 7 -11.49 -2.46 -0.38
N ARG A 8 -12.13 -1.80 -1.34
CA ARG A 8 -11.74 -1.81 -2.75
C ARG A 8 -11.81 -0.42 -3.36
N LYS A 9 -10.99 -0.18 -4.39
CA LYS A 9 -10.96 1.08 -5.14
C LYS A 9 -10.69 0.81 -6.61
N THR A 10 -11.33 1.55 -7.49
CA THR A 10 -11.04 1.52 -8.93
C THR A 10 -10.21 2.73 -9.31
N ILE A 11 -9.14 2.53 -10.07
CA ILE A 11 -8.31 3.61 -10.62
C ILE A 11 -8.13 3.46 -12.12
N GLU A 12 -7.89 4.58 -12.79
CA GLU A 12 -7.50 4.62 -14.20
C GLU A 12 -5.98 4.67 -14.29
N ILE A 13 -5.38 3.66 -14.91
CA ILE A 13 -3.95 3.62 -15.20
C ILE A 13 -3.74 4.26 -16.56
N GLN A 14 -2.94 5.33 -16.61
CA GLN A 14 -2.56 5.99 -17.86
C GLN A 14 -1.49 5.18 -18.60
N GLN A 15 -1.44 5.33 -19.92
CA GLN A 15 -0.41 4.71 -20.74
C GLN A 15 0.97 5.33 -20.43
N GLY A 16 1.93 4.55 -19.93
CA GLY A 16 3.25 5.04 -19.57
C GLY A 16 4.21 3.95 -19.12
N GLY A 17 5.52 4.12 -19.39
CA GLY A 17 6.56 3.19 -18.90
C GLY A 17 6.47 1.75 -19.44
N GLY A 18 5.77 1.52 -20.56
CA GLY A 18 5.53 0.18 -21.11
C GLY A 18 4.24 -0.49 -20.63
N ARG A 19 3.45 0.18 -19.77
CA ARG A 19 2.15 -0.30 -19.29
C ARG A 19 1.02 0.15 -20.22
N GLU A 20 0.13 -0.78 -20.55
CA GLU A 20 -1.11 -0.47 -21.28
C GLU A 20 -2.08 0.30 -20.38
N ALA A 21 -2.79 1.27 -20.96
CA ALA A 21 -3.85 1.97 -20.24
C ALA A 21 -4.98 1.01 -19.90
N ARG A 22 -5.41 1.00 -18.65
CA ARG A 22 -6.52 0.15 -18.21
C ARG A 22 -7.18 0.69 -16.95
N THR A 23 -8.39 0.21 -16.69
CA THR A 23 -9.06 0.38 -15.40
C THR A 23 -8.69 -0.78 -14.49
N ALA A 24 -8.11 -0.49 -13.33
CA ALA A 24 -7.71 -1.49 -12.36
C ALA A 24 -8.61 -1.46 -11.12
N GLU A 25 -9.13 -2.62 -10.72
CA GLU A 25 -9.77 -2.81 -9.42
C GLU A 25 -8.72 -3.23 -8.41
N LEU A 26 -8.61 -2.48 -7.32
CA LEU A 26 -7.62 -2.68 -6.27
C LEU A 26 -8.31 -3.16 -4.99
N SER A 27 -7.69 -4.11 -4.32
CA SER A 27 -8.03 -4.52 -2.96
C SER A 27 -7.11 -3.83 -1.96
N ILE A 28 -7.66 -3.47 -0.80
CA ILE A 28 -6.96 -2.71 0.23
C ILE A 28 -7.02 -3.48 1.53
N ALA A 29 -5.85 -3.68 2.14
CA ALA A 29 -5.70 -4.24 3.46
C ALA A 29 -4.77 -3.35 4.29
N THR A 30 -5.08 -3.18 5.57
CA THR A 30 -4.26 -2.36 6.48
C THR A 30 -3.75 -3.21 7.64
N GLY A 31 -2.82 -2.62 8.39
CA GLY A 31 -2.46 -3.09 9.71
C GLY A 31 -1.31 -2.28 10.27
N THR A 32 -0.89 -2.60 11.48
CA THR A 32 0.21 -1.94 12.17
C THR A 32 1.34 -2.92 12.39
N CYS A 33 2.60 -2.48 12.21
CA CYS A 33 3.76 -3.29 12.49
C CYS A 33 4.87 -2.50 13.16
N GLU A 34 5.71 -3.23 13.90
CA GLU A 34 6.93 -2.70 14.48
C GLU A 34 8.10 -2.97 13.53
N LEU A 35 8.70 -1.90 13.00
CA LEU A 35 9.96 -1.96 12.25
C LEU A 35 11.13 -1.87 13.21
N ARG A 36 11.94 -2.92 13.24
CA ARG A 36 13.16 -2.98 14.05
C ARG A 36 14.35 -2.43 13.29
N ALA A 37 15.31 -1.90 14.03
CA ALA A 37 16.57 -1.49 13.46
C ALA A 37 17.25 -2.63 12.64
N PRO A 38 17.92 -2.30 11.53
CA PRO A 38 18.62 -3.29 10.72
C PRO A 38 19.70 -4.03 11.52
N ARG A 39 19.73 -5.36 11.42
CA ARG A 39 20.70 -6.20 12.17
C ARG A 39 22.17 -5.92 11.85
N ASN A 40 22.43 -5.29 10.71
CA ASN A 40 23.77 -4.99 10.22
C ASN A 40 24.31 -3.63 10.71
N ASN A 41 23.53 -2.87 11.48
CA ASN A 41 23.98 -1.62 12.11
C ASN A 41 23.81 -1.73 13.63
N PRO A 42 24.80 -2.30 14.36
CA PRO A 42 24.68 -2.59 15.79
C PRO A 42 24.60 -1.33 16.67
N ASP A 43 24.97 -0.17 16.14
CA ASP A 43 24.87 1.12 16.86
C ASP A 43 23.48 1.76 16.73
N GLN A 44 22.62 1.23 15.84
CA GLN A 44 21.25 1.67 15.68
C GLN A 44 20.34 0.75 16.49
N ASP A 45 19.96 1.20 17.68
CA ASP A 45 19.00 0.53 18.53
C ASP A 45 17.58 1.11 18.35
N GLY A 46 16.57 0.27 18.60
CA GLY A 46 15.18 0.69 18.70
C GLY A 46 14.25 0.09 17.66
N SER A 47 12.98 0.48 17.79
CA SER A 47 11.91 0.12 16.89
C SER A 47 10.97 1.30 16.66
N ILE A 48 10.30 1.31 15.51
CA ILE A 48 9.29 2.30 15.16
C ILE A 48 8.03 1.55 14.80
N GLU A 49 6.92 1.89 15.47
CA GLU A 49 5.60 1.44 15.07
C GLU A 49 5.12 2.28 13.87
N VAL A 50 4.67 1.59 12.82
CA VAL A 50 4.14 2.22 11.61
C VAL A 50 2.87 1.52 11.15
N ASN A 51 2.00 2.28 10.51
CA ASN A 51 0.88 1.74 9.77
C ASN A 51 1.32 1.30 8.38
N VAL A 52 0.74 0.19 7.93
CA VAL A 52 1.00 -0.44 6.64
C VAL A 52 -0.30 -0.47 5.85
N VAL A 53 -0.29 0.09 4.65
CA VAL A 53 -1.38 -0.07 3.68
C VAL A 53 -0.87 -0.92 2.54
N ARG A 54 -1.50 -2.08 2.36
CA ARG A 54 -1.23 -3.00 1.25
C ARG A 54 -2.33 -2.85 0.21
N VAL A 55 -1.92 -2.61 -1.03
CA VAL A 55 -2.81 -2.45 -2.17
C VAL A 55 -2.40 -3.44 -3.24
N ASP A 56 -3.30 -4.34 -3.63
CA ASP A 56 -3.06 -5.35 -4.66
C ASP A 56 -4.17 -5.26 -5.72
N GLU A 57 -3.80 -5.29 -7.01
CA GLU A 57 -4.75 -5.43 -8.12
C GLU A 57 -5.48 -6.77 -8.01
N VAL A 58 -6.82 -6.73 -8.10
CA VAL A 58 -7.68 -7.90 -7.87
C VAL A 58 -7.57 -8.92 -9.00
N TYR A 59 -7.41 -8.45 -10.23
CA TYR A 59 -7.32 -9.31 -11.41
C TYR A 59 -5.87 -9.56 -11.80
N GLU A 60 -5.59 -10.79 -12.20
CA GLU A 60 -4.28 -11.17 -12.73
C GLU A 60 -4.00 -10.39 -14.03
N ASN A 61 -2.92 -9.61 -14.00
CA ASN A 61 -2.35 -8.91 -15.14
C ASN A 61 -0.87 -9.29 -15.23
N ASP A 62 -0.27 -9.18 -16.41
CA ASP A 62 1.16 -9.52 -16.62
C ASP A 62 2.10 -8.66 -15.76
N ASP A 63 1.67 -7.45 -15.42
CA ASP A 63 2.32 -6.54 -14.49
C ASP A 63 1.24 -5.91 -13.59
N PRO A 64 0.86 -6.58 -12.48
CA PRO A 64 -0.22 -6.11 -11.61
C PRO A 64 0.24 -4.98 -10.69
N ILE A 65 -0.67 -4.09 -10.29
CA ILE A 65 -0.36 -3.10 -9.26
C ILE A 65 -0.20 -3.81 -7.91
N GLN A 66 0.95 -3.58 -7.26
CA GLN A 66 1.21 -3.99 -5.89
C GLN A 66 1.95 -2.88 -5.15
N TRP A 67 1.31 -2.28 -4.15
CA TRP A 67 1.89 -1.24 -3.32
C TRP A 67 1.91 -1.65 -1.85
N VAL A 68 3.00 -1.29 -1.18
CA VAL A 68 3.14 -1.35 0.27
C VAL A 68 3.53 0.05 0.72
N LEU A 69 2.59 0.75 1.32
CA LEU A 69 2.79 2.09 1.85
C LEU A 69 3.02 2.00 3.36
N LEU A 70 4.06 2.69 3.83
CA LEU A 70 4.34 2.86 5.25
C LEU A 70 3.97 4.29 5.64
N THR A 71 3.19 4.45 6.70
CA THR A 71 2.68 5.76 7.11
C THR A 71 2.57 5.88 8.61
N THR A 72 2.65 7.12 9.11
CA THR A 72 2.32 7.48 10.48
C THR A 72 0.88 8.00 10.61
N GLU A 73 0.22 8.26 9.47
CA GLU A 73 -1.19 8.65 9.43
C GLU A 73 -2.10 7.50 9.86
N SER A 74 -3.30 7.84 10.33
CA SER A 74 -4.31 6.85 10.72
C SER A 74 -4.75 5.99 9.53
N VAL A 75 -5.03 4.72 9.82
CA VAL A 75 -5.58 3.73 8.88
C VAL A 75 -6.74 2.94 9.51
N GLU A 76 -7.32 3.48 10.58
CA GLU A 76 -8.42 2.82 11.31
C GLU A 76 -9.69 2.79 10.47
N GLU A 77 -9.96 3.89 9.75
CA GLU A 77 -11.12 4.02 8.87
C GLU A 77 -10.73 3.86 7.39
N LEU A 78 -11.62 3.24 6.62
CA LEU A 78 -11.38 3.01 5.19
C LEU A 78 -11.23 4.31 4.41
N GLU A 79 -11.99 5.36 4.75
CA GLU A 79 -11.95 6.66 4.06
C GLU A 79 -10.60 7.37 4.21
N GLU A 80 -9.97 7.27 5.39
CA GLU A 80 -8.63 7.79 5.64
C GLU A 80 -7.59 7.06 4.77
N THR A 81 -7.72 5.73 4.72
CA THR A 81 -6.87 4.88 3.88
C THR A 81 -7.03 5.19 2.39
N LEU A 82 -8.27 5.42 1.93
CA LEU A 82 -8.54 5.78 0.53
C LEU A 82 -7.93 7.12 0.15
N THR A 83 -7.96 8.10 1.07
CA THR A 83 -7.33 9.42 0.91
C THR A 83 -5.81 9.29 0.82
N LEU A 84 -5.20 8.46 1.65
CA LEU A 84 -3.78 8.16 1.56
C LEU A 84 -3.42 7.58 0.20
N ILE A 85 -4.20 6.61 -0.30
CA ILE A 85 -3.98 6.01 -1.61
C ILE A 85 -4.07 7.07 -2.72
N ASP A 86 -4.95 8.07 -2.62
CA ASP A 86 -5.03 9.15 -3.60
C ASP A 86 -3.75 9.98 -3.70
N TYR A 87 -3.03 10.20 -2.60
CA TYR A 87 -1.75 10.92 -2.65
C TYR A 87 -0.69 10.19 -3.46
N TYR A 88 -0.72 8.86 -3.47
CA TYR A 88 0.25 8.01 -4.18
C TYR A 88 -0.26 7.54 -5.54
N GLY A 89 -1.58 7.56 -5.76
CA GLY A 89 -2.25 7.14 -7.00
C GLY A 89 -2.20 8.15 -8.14
N LEU A 90 -1.53 9.29 -7.96
CA LEU A 90 -1.27 10.27 -9.02
C LEU A 90 -0.17 9.75 -9.96
N CYS A 91 -0.53 8.83 -10.87
CA CYS A 91 0.30 8.42 -12.00
C CYS A 91 -0.52 8.43 -13.29
#